data_AF-A0A2D2C512-F1
#
_entry.id   AF-A0A2D2C512-F1
#
_cell.length_a   1.000
_cell.length_b   1.000
_cell.length_c   1.000
_cell.angle_alpha   90.00
_cell.angle_beta   90.00
_cell.angle_gamma   90.00
#
_symmetry.space_group_name_H-M   'P 1'
#
loop_
_entity.id
_entity.type
_entity.pdbx_description
1 polymer ?
#
loop_
_entity_poly.entity_id
_entity_poly.type
_entity_poly.pdbx_seq_one_letter_code
_entity_poly.pdbx_strand_id
1 'polypeptide(L)'
;MPTVLAEFTDLPGTQAAVGRSGGHVVVADRPEGAAGGAGLGFNGAQLLALALGACLCNDLRYLAQRRGVAIAALSVRVALQLDGDPVVATSAELTIDCRLADGSPGLALIDEARGSSMVALTLARGIPVTITPRA
;
A
#
# COMPACT_ATOMS: atom_id res chain seq x y z
N MET A 1 11.50 -13.59 -16.65
CA MET A 1 10.43 -12.87 -15.94
C MET A 1 11.08 -12.08 -14.82
N PRO A 2 10.72 -10.81 -14.58
CA PRO A 2 11.30 -10.06 -13.47
C PRO A 2 10.87 -10.67 -12.13
N THR A 3 11.81 -10.78 -11.20
CA THR A 3 11.58 -11.28 -9.83
C THR A 3 11.97 -10.20 -8.85
N VAL A 4 11.09 -9.91 -7.89
CA VAL A 4 11.39 -9.03 -6.75
C VAL A 4 11.70 -9.91 -5.55
N LEU A 5 12.85 -9.70 -4.92
CA LEU A 5 13.28 -10.43 -3.73
C LEU A 5 13.14 -9.55 -2.49
N ALA A 6 12.62 -10.14 -1.42
CA ALA A 6 12.66 -9.57 -0.08
C ALA A 6 13.12 -10.66 0.88
N GLU A 7 14.08 -10.31 1.73
CA GLU A 7 14.68 -11.23 2.72
C GLU A 7 14.41 -10.69 4.11
N PHE A 8 14.15 -11.58 5.07
CA PHE A 8 13.90 -11.23 6.45
C PHE A 8 14.85 -11.99 7.37
N THR A 9 15.40 -11.28 8.35
CA THR A 9 16.24 -11.84 9.41
C THR A 9 15.76 -11.34 10.77
N ASP A 10 16.01 -12.08 11.84
CA ASP A 10 15.65 -11.65 13.19
C ASP A 10 16.31 -10.32 13.57
N LEU A 11 15.58 -9.48 14.32
CA LEU A 11 16.14 -8.32 15.01
C LEU A 11 16.60 -8.76 16.42
N PRO A 12 17.91 -8.80 16.71
CA PRO A 12 18.43 -9.36 17.95
C PRO A 12 17.81 -8.73 19.21
N GLY A 13 17.45 -9.59 20.18
CA GLY A 13 16.85 -9.16 21.44
C GLY A 13 15.35 -8.83 21.36
N THR A 14 14.71 -9.09 20.22
CA THR A 14 13.28 -8.85 20.00
C THR A 14 12.64 -10.06 19.30
N GLN A 15 11.32 -10.03 19.12
CA GLN A 15 10.61 -10.96 18.22
C GLN A 15 10.25 -10.32 16.86
N ALA A 16 10.82 -9.16 16.56
CA ALA A 16 10.66 -8.49 15.28
C ALA A 16 11.64 -9.06 14.25
N ALA A 17 11.34 -8.82 12.97
CA ALA A 17 12.21 -9.16 11.85
C ALA A 17 12.59 -7.91 11.04
N VAL A 18 13.81 -7.88 10.53
CA VAL A 18 14.30 -6.86 9.60
C VAL A 18 14.17 -7.40 8.18
N GLY A 19 13.28 -6.78 7.40
CA GLY A 19 13.11 -7.04 5.97
C GLY A 19 14.02 -6.15 5.12
N ARG A 20 14.61 -6.71 4.06
CA ARG A 20 15.46 -6.01 3.09
C ARG A 20 15.02 -6.31 1.67
N SER A 21 14.96 -5.27 0.83
CA SER A 21 14.76 -5.41 -0.62
C SER A 21 15.45 -4.25 -1.33
N GLY A 22 16.36 -4.56 -2.26
CA GLY A 22 17.25 -3.56 -2.84
C GLY A 22 18.02 -2.79 -1.76
N GLY A 23 17.98 -1.45 -1.81
CA GLY A 23 18.60 -0.56 -0.81
C GLY A 23 17.68 -0.17 0.36
N HIS A 24 16.53 -0.84 0.54
CA HIS A 24 15.51 -0.46 1.50
C HIS A 24 15.37 -1.47 2.64
N VAL A 25 14.95 -0.98 3.81
CA VAL A 25 14.75 -1.76 5.03
C VAL A 25 13.36 -1.49 5.59
N VAL A 26 12.73 -2.53 6.14
CA VAL A 26 11.51 -2.43 6.94
C VAL A 26 11.65 -3.26 8.21
N VAL A 27 11.06 -2.82 9.31
CA VAL A 27 10.90 -3.65 10.51
C VAL A 27 9.49 -4.23 10.49
N ALA A 28 9.39 -5.55 10.57
CA ALA A 28 8.13 -6.27 10.69
C ALA A 28 7.96 -6.74 12.14
N ASP A 29 6.86 -6.32 12.77
CA ASP A 29 6.57 -6.68 14.16
C ASP A 29 5.06 -6.71 14.42
N ARG A 30 4.65 -7.48 15.44
CA ARG A 30 3.28 -7.44 15.94
C ARG A 30 3.11 -6.31 16.97
N PRO A 31 1.88 -5.84 17.21
CA PRO A 31 1.60 -4.94 18.32
C PRO A 31 2.07 -5.51 19.66
N GLU A 32 2.30 -4.64 20.63
CA GLU A 32 2.64 -5.04 21.99
C GLU A 32 1.59 -6.01 22.56
N GLY A 33 2.07 -7.09 23.19
CA GLY A 33 1.22 -8.12 23.80
C GLY A 33 0.66 -9.16 22.83
N ALA A 34 0.83 -9.01 21.51
CA ALA A 34 0.40 -9.99 20.51
C ALA A 34 1.54 -10.94 20.14
N ALA A 35 1.54 -12.16 20.73
CA ALA A 35 2.54 -13.20 20.50
C ALA A 35 3.98 -12.67 20.62
N GLY A 36 4.26 -11.93 21.71
CA GLY A 36 5.56 -11.37 22.06
C GLY A 36 6.05 -10.20 21.19
N GLY A 37 5.16 -9.63 20.36
CA GLY A 37 5.42 -8.39 19.64
C GLY A 37 5.70 -7.22 20.58
N ALA A 38 6.51 -6.26 20.10
CA ALA A 38 6.92 -5.08 20.83
C ALA A 38 6.48 -3.76 20.14
N GLY A 39 5.71 -3.85 19.05
CA GLY A 39 5.24 -2.69 18.29
C GLY A 39 6.36 -1.90 17.60
N LEU A 40 7.49 -2.52 17.30
CA LEU A 40 8.69 -1.85 16.77
C LEU A 40 8.61 -1.53 15.27
N GLY A 41 7.60 -2.06 14.58
CA GLY A 41 7.45 -1.95 13.13
C GLY A 41 6.03 -2.25 12.66
N PHE A 42 5.89 -2.51 11.36
CA PHE A 42 4.60 -2.81 10.76
C PHE A 42 4.27 -4.30 10.88
N ASN A 43 3.04 -4.61 11.24
CA ASN A 43 2.55 -5.99 11.12
C ASN A 43 2.20 -6.34 9.66
N GLY A 44 1.94 -7.62 9.39
CA GLY A 44 1.64 -8.10 8.03
C GLY A 44 0.45 -7.40 7.36
N ALA A 45 -0.62 -7.10 8.11
CA ALA A 45 -1.78 -6.40 7.57
C ALA A 45 -1.47 -4.93 7.24
N GLN A 46 -0.68 -4.26 8.08
CA GLN A 46 -0.19 -2.90 7.81
C GLN A 46 0.73 -2.87 6.60
N LEU A 47 1.64 -3.84 6.45
CA LEU A 47 2.49 -3.98 5.28
C LEU A 47 1.68 -4.19 3.99
N LEU A 48 0.61 -4.99 4.05
CA LEU A 48 -0.30 -5.19 2.91
C LEU A 48 -1.02 -3.89 2.53
N ALA A 49 -1.52 -3.14 3.50
CA ALA A 49 -2.15 -1.84 3.27
C ALA A 49 -1.17 -0.80 2.71
N LEU A 50 0.08 -0.80 3.19
CA LEU A 50 1.15 0.06 2.67
C LEU A 50 1.52 -0.30 1.23
N ALA A 51 1.60 -1.58 0.88
CA ALA A 51 1.90 -2.02 -0.47
C ALA A 51 0.87 -1.52 -1.49
N LEU A 52 -0.42 -1.59 -1.12
CA LEU A 52 -1.53 -1.02 -1.89
C LEU A 52 -1.38 0.49 -2.10
N GLY A 53 -1.18 1.24 -1.00
CA GLY A 53 -1.05 2.70 -1.03
C GLY A 53 0.20 3.17 -1.80
N ALA A 54 1.32 2.46 -1.65
CA ALA A 54 2.58 2.76 -2.33
C ALA A 54 2.46 2.54 -3.85
N CYS A 55 1.83 1.45 -4.28
CA CYS A 55 1.62 1.18 -5.70
C CYS A 55 0.82 2.31 -6.36
N LEU A 56 -0.34 2.68 -5.78
CA LEU A 56 -1.16 3.78 -6.31
C LEU A 56 -0.43 5.12 -6.31
N CYS A 57 0.35 5.42 -5.28
CA CYS A 57 1.17 6.63 -5.23
C CYS A 57 2.16 6.70 -6.40
N ASN A 58 2.77 5.57 -6.77
CA ASN A 58 3.72 5.50 -7.87
C ASN A 58 2.99 5.57 -9.22
N ASP A 59 1.89 4.83 -9.37
CA ASP A 59 1.07 4.80 -10.58
C ASP A 59 0.56 6.20 -10.92
N LEU A 60 -0.02 6.94 -9.96
CA LEU A 60 -0.52 8.29 -10.19
C LEU A 60 0.56 9.26 -10.67
N ARG A 61 1.78 9.17 -10.11
CA ARG A 61 2.93 9.99 -10.54
C ARG A 61 3.40 9.61 -11.94
N TYR A 62 3.46 8.32 -12.23
CA TYR A 62 3.80 7.83 -13.57
C TYR A 62 2.78 8.28 -14.61
N LEU A 63 1.49 8.19 -14.31
CA LEU A 63 0.40 8.67 -15.17
C LEU A 63 0.44 10.18 -15.38
N ALA A 64 0.70 10.95 -14.31
CA ALA A 64 0.87 12.40 -14.40
C ALA A 64 2.01 12.78 -15.35
N GLN A 65 3.18 12.14 -15.19
CA GLN A 65 4.33 12.32 -16.08
C GLN A 65 3.98 11.99 -17.53
N ARG A 66 3.33 10.85 -17.79
CA ARG A 66 2.90 10.45 -19.15
C ARG A 66 1.94 11.44 -19.80
N ARG A 67 1.07 12.09 -19.02
CA ARG A 67 0.10 13.07 -19.50
C ARG A 67 0.61 14.51 -19.51
N GLY A 68 1.86 14.74 -19.10
CA GLY A 68 2.44 16.08 -19.05
C GLY A 68 1.78 17.00 -18.00
N VAL A 69 1.18 16.44 -16.96
CA VAL A 69 0.59 17.20 -15.84
C VAL A 69 1.43 17.04 -14.58
N ALA A 70 1.40 18.02 -13.70
CA ALA A 70 2.09 17.96 -12.41
C ALA A 70 1.07 17.78 -11.27
N ILE A 71 1.36 16.90 -10.31
CA ILE A 71 0.58 16.73 -9.08
C ILE A 71 1.15 17.68 -8.03
N ALA A 72 0.31 18.57 -7.48
CA ALA A 72 0.66 19.46 -6.39
C ALA A 72 0.51 18.79 -5.01
N ALA A 73 -0.54 17.97 -4.84
CA ALA A 73 -0.77 17.24 -3.60
C ALA A 73 -1.41 15.89 -3.89
N LEU A 74 -1.00 14.88 -3.12
CA LEU A 74 -1.54 13.53 -3.19
C LEU A 74 -1.62 12.93 -1.78
N SER A 75 -2.79 12.41 -1.45
CA SER A 75 -3.04 11.64 -0.23
C SER A 75 -3.80 10.37 -0.60
N VAL A 76 -3.31 9.22 -0.13
CA VAL A 76 -3.98 7.92 -0.28
C VAL A 76 -4.24 7.35 1.10
N ARG A 77 -5.50 7.05 1.40
CA ARG A 77 -5.91 6.29 2.59
C ARG A 77 -6.26 4.88 2.15
N VAL A 78 -5.78 3.89 2.88
CA VAL A 78 -6.12 2.47 2.67
C VAL A 78 -6.78 1.96 3.95
N ALA A 79 -7.94 1.34 3.80
CA ALA A 79 -8.65 0.61 4.85
C ALA A 79 -8.74 -0.86 4.42
N LEU A 80 -8.14 -1.75 5.20
CA LEU A 80 -8.17 -3.19 4.98
C LEU A 80 -9.09 -3.80 6.04
N GLN A 81 -10.14 -4.50 5.61
CA GLN A 81 -11.00 -5.24 6.52
C GLN A 81 -10.43 -6.63 6.74
N LEU A 82 -10.38 -7.05 8.01
CA LEU A 82 -9.83 -8.33 8.44
C LEU A 82 -10.89 -9.09 9.22
N ASP A 83 -11.06 -10.38 8.95
CA ASP A 83 -12.01 -11.24 9.67
C ASP A 83 -11.58 -12.73 9.60
N GLY A 84 -12.22 -13.58 10.40
CA GLY A 84 -12.05 -15.03 10.40
C GLY A 84 -11.02 -15.59 11.39
N ASP A 85 -10.94 -16.93 11.43
CA ASP A 85 -9.92 -17.70 12.16
C ASP A 85 -9.45 -18.89 11.29
N PRO A 86 -8.25 -18.84 10.67
CA PRO A 86 -7.24 -17.78 10.80
C PRO A 86 -7.70 -16.45 10.20
N VAL A 87 -7.22 -15.34 10.77
CA VAL A 87 -7.53 -13.98 10.29
C VAL A 87 -7.02 -13.77 8.86
N VAL A 88 -7.90 -13.33 7.98
CA VAL A 88 -7.60 -12.99 6.58
C VAL A 88 -8.15 -11.61 6.22
N ALA A 89 -7.58 -10.99 5.19
CA ALA A 89 -8.19 -9.81 4.59
C ALA A 89 -9.45 -10.21 3.82
N THR A 90 -10.54 -9.46 4.00
CA THR A 90 -11.83 -9.73 3.35
C THR A 90 -12.22 -8.66 2.34
N SER A 91 -11.77 -7.42 2.51
CA SER A 91 -11.92 -6.35 1.52
C SER A 91 -10.87 -5.25 1.72
N ALA A 92 -10.66 -4.45 0.66
CA ALA A 92 -9.82 -3.25 0.71
C ALA A 92 -10.55 -2.04 0.11
N GLU A 93 -10.53 -0.93 0.83
CA GLU A 93 -11.07 0.36 0.41
C GLU A 93 -9.95 1.41 0.37
N LEU A 94 -9.84 2.09 -0.77
CA LEU A 94 -8.79 3.07 -1.02
C LEU A 94 -9.42 4.40 -1.38
N THR A 95 -9.13 5.44 -0.62
CA THR A 95 -9.60 6.80 -0.89
C THR A 95 -8.44 7.69 -1.29
N ILE A 96 -8.55 8.35 -2.44
CA ILE A 96 -7.49 9.15 -3.04
C ILE A 96 -7.94 10.61 -3.14
N ASP A 97 -7.14 11.51 -2.57
CA ASP A 97 -7.22 12.95 -2.81
C ASP A 97 -6.01 13.36 -3.65
N CYS A 98 -6.26 13.90 -4.84
CA CYS A 98 -5.23 14.30 -5.79
C CYS A 98 -5.57 15.67 -6.37
N ARG A 99 -4.65 16.63 -6.23
CA ARG A 99 -4.75 17.98 -6.79
C ARG A 99 -3.59 18.23 -7.73
N LEU A 100 -3.89 18.70 -8.94
CA LEU A 100 -2.89 19.08 -9.93
C LEU A 100 -2.32 20.47 -9.66
N ALA A 101 -1.21 20.81 -10.32
CA ALA A 101 -0.52 22.09 -10.16
C ALA A 101 -1.35 23.29 -10.62
N ASP A 102 -2.30 23.09 -11.53
CA ASP A 102 -3.28 24.10 -11.95
C ASP A 102 -4.47 24.24 -10.98
N GLY A 103 -4.46 23.49 -9.88
CA GLY A 103 -5.52 23.48 -8.87
C GLY A 103 -6.70 22.55 -9.18
N SER A 104 -6.75 21.96 -10.38
CA SER A 104 -7.83 21.05 -10.78
C SER A 104 -7.71 19.68 -10.07
N PRO A 105 -8.83 18.94 -9.90
CA PRO A 105 -8.80 17.63 -9.28
C PRO A 105 -8.23 16.57 -10.25
N GLY A 106 -7.38 15.68 -9.74
CA GLY A 106 -6.71 14.63 -10.51
C GLY A 106 -7.61 13.43 -10.86
N LEU A 107 -8.91 13.64 -11.10
CA LEU A 107 -9.90 12.55 -11.29
C LEU A 107 -9.56 11.63 -12.46
N ALA A 108 -9.09 12.19 -13.57
CA ALA A 108 -8.68 11.40 -14.74
C ALA A 108 -7.49 10.48 -14.45
N LEU A 109 -6.56 10.90 -13.58
CA LEU A 109 -5.45 10.06 -13.14
C LEU A 109 -5.93 8.95 -12.22
N ILE A 110 -6.85 9.28 -11.29
CA ILE A 110 -7.46 8.32 -10.36
C ILE A 110 -8.24 7.25 -11.14
N ASP A 111 -8.99 7.64 -12.16
CA ASP A 111 -9.77 6.71 -12.98
C ASP A 111 -8.87 5.72 -13.73
N GLU A 112 -7.81 6.22 -14.39
CA GLU A 112 -6.86 5.36 -15.09
C GLU A 112 -6.09 4.45 -14.11
N ALA A 113 -5.70 4.94 -12.93
CA ALA A 113 -4.96 4.15 -11.93
C ALA A 113 -5.75 2.92 -11.42
N ARG A 114 -7.10 2.96 -11.44
CA ARG A 114 -7.95 1.81 -11.08
C ARG A 114 -7.68 0.60 -11.97
N GLY A 115 -7.42 0.85 -13.25
CA GLY A 115 -7.20 -0.18 -14.26
C GLY A 115 -5.75 -0.62 -14.41
N SER A 116 -4.80 0.04 -13.75
CA SER A 116 -3.37 -0.20 -13.95
C SER A 116 -2.59 -0.62 -12.70
N SER A 117 -3.17 -0.44 -11.50
CA SER A 117 -2.41 -0.67 -10.27
C SER A 117 -2.15 -2.15 -10.01
N MET A 118 -0.90 -2.57 -10.13
CA MET A 118 -0.50 -3.98 -10.05
C MET A 118 -0.93 -4.63 -8.74
N VAL A 119 -0.70 -3.98 -7.60
CA VAL A 119 -1.06 -4.54 -6.28
C VAL A 119 -2.58 -4.66 -6.12
N ALA A 120 -3.33 -3.62 -6.52
CA ALA A 120 -4.79 -3.62 -6.43
C ALA A 120 -5.41 -4.70 -7.33
N LEU A 121 -4.95 -4.81 -8.58
CA LEU A 121 -5.40 -5.83 -9.53
C LEU A 121 -5.05 -7.25 -9.08
N THR A 122 -3.90 -7.43 -8.43
CA THR A 122 -3.51 -8.73 -7.87
C THR A 122 -4.44 -9.14 -6.73
N LEU A 123 -4.71 -8.23 -5.79
CA LEU A 123 -5.61 -8.51 -4.66
C LEU A 123 -7.08 -8.66 -5.09
N ALA A 124 -7.53 -7.92 -6.11
CA ALA A 124 -8.88 -8.00 -6.66
C ALA A 124 -9.25 -9.40 -7.19
N ARG A 125 -8.26 -10.28 -7.39
CA ARG A 125 -8.47 -11.69 -7.76
C ARG A 125 -8.97 -12.55 -6.60
N GLY A 126 -8.80 -12.10 -5.36
CA GLY A 126 -9.16 -12.84 -4.15
C GLY A 126 -10.17 -12.12 -3.25
N ILE A 127 -10.14 -10.79 -3.20
CA ILE A 127 -11.03 -9.97 -2.36
C ILE A 127 -11.57 -8.77 -3.12
N PRO A 128 -12.73 -8.20 -2.75
CA PRO A 128 -13.18 -6.91 -3.28
C PRO A 128 -12.17 -5.80 -2.97
N VAL A 129 -11.79 -5.06 -4.00
CA VAL A 129 -10.93 -3.88 -3.89
C VAL A 129 -11.63 -2.69 -4.52
N THR A 130 -11.91 -1.66 -3.73
CA THR A 130 -12.61 -0.46 -4.17
C THR A 130 -11.68 0.73 -4.03
N ILE A 131 -11.53 1.49 -5.12
CA ILE A 131 -10.82 2.77 -5.12
C ILE A 131 -11.87 3.88 -5.25
N THR A 132 -11.72 5.02 -4.59
CA THR A 132 -12.63 6.17 -4.71
C THR A 132 -11.84 7.48 -4.63
N PRO A 133 -12.22 8.52 -5.39
CA PRO A 133 -11.77 9.86 -5.08
C PRO A 133 -12.34 10.30 -3.72
N ARG A 134 -11.59 11.10 -2.97
CA ARG A 134 -12.13 11.81 -1.80
C ARG A 134 -13.09 12.89 -2.30
N ALA A 135 -14.28 12.95 -1.69
CA ALA A 135 -15.27 13.99 -1.94
C ALA A 135 -14.80 15.35 -1.40
#